data_AF-A0AA37X1C7-F1
#
_entry.id   AF-A0AA37X1C7-F1
#
_cell.length_a   1.000
_cell.length_b   1.000
_cell.length_c   1.000
_cell.angle_alpha   90.00
_cell.angle_beta   90.00
_cell.angle_gamma   90.00
#
_symmetry.space_group_name_H-M   'P 1'
#
loop_
_entity.id
_entity.type
_entity.pdbx_description
1 polymer ?
#
loop_
_entity_poly.entity_id
_entity_poly.type
_entity_poly.pdbx_seq_one_letter_code
_entity_poly.pdbx_strand_id
1 'polypeptide(L)'
;MDDRIEVTLSSPTKIDLRVLMAGVQSVSAAELELLKEAGVVVTVAAVANEALVATLPVAPVFDQDAFNAAVAAEASKLAKQAFDGALDKLEAEVKELSALAEKEKAELLARLDEAGKLLTAERQNSADLVEKLTVAEADMAALKAAPAVIANTPVAKTTVKKGAATS
;
A
#
# COMPACT_ATOMS: atom_id res chain seq x y z
N MET A 1 -63.39 -21.27 44.11
CA MET A 1 -62.03 -20.96 44.57
C MET A 1 -61.30 -20.55 43.31
N ASP A 2 -60.87 -19.30 43.22
CA ASP A 2 -60.25 -18.80 42.00
C ASP A 2 -58.81 -19.29 41.96
N ASP A 3 -58.53 -20.23 41.06
CA ASP A 3 -57.18 -20.75 40.82
C ASP A 3 -56.31 -19.64 40.24
N ARG A 4 -55.57 -18.97 41.12
CA ARG A 4 -54.61 -17.95 40.73
C ARG A 4 -53.21 -18.53 40.69
N ILE A 5 -52.51 -18.22 39.61
CA ILE A 5 -51.16 -18.69 39.30
C ILE A 5 -50.19 -17.54 39.56
N GLU A 6 -49.11 -17.83 40.28
CA GLU A 6 -48.02 -16.88 40.46
C GLU A 6 -47.08 -16.90 39.27
N VAL A 7 -46.89 -15.73 38.67
CA VAL A 7 -46.06 -15.53 37.49
C VAL A 7 -45.07 -14.41 37.74
N THR A 8 -43.82 -14.60 37.30
CA THR A 8 -42.81 -13.54 37.35
C THR A 8 -42.67 -12.91 35.97
N LEU A 9 -42.89 -11.60 35.91
CA LEU A 9 -42.75 -10.81 34.68
C LEU A 9 -41.40 -10.09 34.67
N SER A 10 -40.68 -10.18 33.55
CA SER A 10 -39.41 -9.47 33.34
C SER A 10 -39.59 -7.98 33.03
N SER A 11 -40.79 -7.57 32.58
CA SER A 11 -41.14 -6.19 32.27
C SER A 11 -42.64 -5.91 32.49
N PRO A 12 -43.04 -4.64 32.73
CA PRO A 12 -44.45 -4.29 32.87
C PRO A 12 -45.24 -4.61 31.60
N THR A 13 -46.36 -5.31 31.73
CA THR A 13 -47.18 -5.79 30.61
C THR A 13 -48.65 -5.47 30.85
N LYS A 14 -49.34 -4.96 29.84
CA LYS A 14 -50.78 -4.70 29.90
C LYS A 14 -51.54 -5.90 29.31
N ILE A 15 -52.48 -6.46 30.08
CA ILE A 15 -53.41 -7.48 29.62
C ILE A 15 -54.81 -6.93 29.85
N ASP A 16 -55.59 -6.84 28.77
CA ASP A 16 -56.94 -6.28 28.80
C ASP A 16 -56.98 -4.90 29.48
N LEU A 17 -57.72 -4.74 30.58
CA LEU A 17 -57.82 -3.50 31.35
C LEU A 17 -56.78 -3.36 32.49
N ARG A 18 -55.95 -4.39 32.73
CA ARG A 18 -55.02 -4.45 33.86
C ARG A 18 -53.56 -4.29 33.40
N VAL A 19 -52.80 -3.50 34.14
CA VAL A 19 -51.34 -3.38 33.96
C VAL A 19 -50.67 -4.22 35.04
N LEU A 20 -49.93 -5.23 34.63
CA LEU A 20 -49.10 -6.05 35.49
C LEU A 20 -47.69 -5.47 35.52
N MET A 21 -47.16 -5.25 36.71
CA MET A 21 -45.81 -4.71 36.88
C MET A 21 -44.76 -5.83 36.80
N ALA A 22 -43.52 -5.46 36.48
CA ALA A 22 -42.40 -6.38 36.57
C ALA A 22 -42.27 -6.95 37.99
N GLY A 23 -41.94 -8.24 38.10
CA GLY A 23 -41.91 -9.00 39.36
C GLY A 23 -43.03 -10.04 39.49
N VAL A 24 -43.23 -10.57 40.69
CA VAL A 24 -44.21 -11.64 40.95
C VAL A 24 -45.62 -11.06 40.96
N GLN A 25 -46.47 -11.59 40.10
CA GLN A 25 -47.87 -11.20 39.91
C GLN A 25 -48.76 -12.43 40.02
N SER A 26 -49.94 -12.25 40.60
CA SER A 26 -50.97 -13.29 40.65
C SER A 26 -51.97 -13.08 39.52
N VAL A 27 -52.01 -14.04 38.59
CA VAL A 27 -52.83 -14.01 37.37
C VAL A 27 -53.72 -15.25 37.26
N SER A 28 -54.85 -15.12 36.59
CA SER A 28 -55.72 -16.24 36.25
C SER A 28 -55.14 -17.09 35.10
N ALA A 29 -55.66 -18.30 34.90
CA ALA A 29 -55.25 -19.17 33.79
C ALA A 29 -55.47 -18.52 32.41
N ALA A 30 -56.55 -17.76 32.24
CA ALA A 30 -56.84 -17.04 31.00
C ALA A 30 -55.84 -15.89 30.74
N GLU A 31 -55.45 -15.15 31.79
CA GLU A 31 -54.42 -14.10 31.68
C GLU A 31 -53.03 -14.69 31.35
N LEU A 32 -52.71 -15.87 31.89
CA LEU A 32 -51.47 -16.58 31.57
C LEU A 32 -51.41 -17.01 30.10
N GLU A 33 -52.52 -17.46 29.52
CA GLU A 33 -52.59 -17.82 28.10
C GLU A 33 -52.39 -16.59 27.20
N LEU A 34 -53.04 -15.47 27.53
CA LEU A 34 -52.85 -14.20 26.83
C LEU A 34 -51.40 -13.68 26.91
N LEU A 35 -50.72 -13.87 28.05
CA LEU A 35 -49.30 -13.51 28.18
C LEU A 35 -48.39 -14.35 27.27
N LYS A 36 -48.70 -15.64 27.13
CA LYS A 36 -47.95 -16.55 26.25
C LYS A 36 -48.18 -16.20 24.79
N GLU A 37 -49.43 -15.91 24.40
CA GLU A 37 -49.77 -15.46 23.04
C GLU A 37 -49.10 -14.12 22.69
N ALA A 38 -49.00 -13.21 23.67
CA ALA A 38 -48.31 -11.94 23.52
C ALA A 38 -46.77 -12.08 23.44
N GLY A 39 -46.21 -13.30 23.53
CA GLY A 39 -44.78 -13.55 23.46
C GLY A 39 -44.00 -13.00 24.67
N VAL A 40 -44.68 -12.72 25.78
CA VAL A 40 -44.06 -12.21 26.99
C VAL A 40 -43.36 -13.37 27.70
N VAL A 41 -42.09 -13.17 28.05
CA VAL A 41 -41.32 -14.17 28.79
C VAL A 41 -41.81 -14.21 30.23
N VAL A 42 -42.59 -15.24 30.56
CA VAL A 42 -43.17 -15.44 31.87
C VAL A 42 -42.58 -16.68 32.53
N THR A 43 -42.02 -16.52 33.73
CA THR A 43 -41.63 -17.65 34.58
C THR A 43 -42.76 -17.95 35.56
N VAL A 44 -43.42 -19.09 35.40
CA VAL A 44 -44.45 -19.55 36.35
C VAL A 44 -43.74 -20.06 37.60
N ALA A 45 -43.98 -19.42 38.74
CA ALA A 45 -43.57 -19.99 40.02
C ALA A 45 -44.53 -21.16 40.28
N ALA A 46 -44.01 -22.39 40.23
CA ALA A 46 -44.82 -23.58 40.35
C ALA A 46 -45.64 -23.54 41.64
N VAL A 47 -46.96 -23.33 41.52
CA VAL A 47 -47.90 -23.78 42.54
C VAL A 47 -47.75 -25.30 42.56
N ALA A 48 -47.42 -25.84 43.73
CA ALA A 48 -47.09 -27.24 43.96
C ALA A 48 -48.14 -28.18 43.35
N ASN A 49 -47.88 -28.66 42.14
CA ASN A 49 -48.59 -29.76 41.54
C ASN A 49 -47.58 -30.57 40.72
N GLU A 50 -46.97 -31.56 41.37
CA GLU A 50 -45.86 -32.38 40.86
C GLU A 50 -46.15 -33.13 39.55
N ALA A 51 -47.40 -33.13 39.08
CA ALA A 51 -47.81 -33.88 37.89
C ALA A 51 -47.62 -33.12 36.55
N LEU A 52 -47.32 -31.81 36.55
CA LEU A 52 -47.28 -31.01 35.31
C LEU A 52 -45.90 -30.42 34.97
N VAL A 53 -44.82 -30.96 35.55
CA VAL A 53 -43.44 -30.51 35.31
C VAL A 53 -42.72 -31.35 34.23
N ALA A 54 -43.36 -32.40 33.71
CA ALA A 54 -42.68 -33.39 32.88
C ALA A 54 -42.49 -33.02 31.39
N THR A 55 -43.12 -31.98 30.84
CA THR A 55 -43.09 -31.76 29.38
C THR A 55 -43.22 -30.29 28.96
N LEU A 56 -42.39 -29.40 29.49
CA LEU A 56 -42.16 -28.10 28.83
C LEU A 56 -40.75 -28.09 28.24
N PRO A 57 -40.59 -27.82 26.92
CA PRO A 57 -39.27 -27.65 26.34
C PRO A 57 -38.62 -26.42 27.00
N VAL A 58 -37.50 -26.64 27.67
CA VAL A 58 -36.65 -25.56 28.18
C VAL A 58 -36.29 -24.68 26.99
N ALA A 59 -36.74 -23.43 27.00
CA ALA A 59 -36.36 -22.46 25.98
C ALA A 59 -34.83 -22.39 25.88
N PRO A 60 -34.24 -22.30 24.69
CA PRO A 60 -32.78 -22.20 24.56
C PRO A 60 -32.31 -20.96 25.31
N VAL A 61 -31.54 -21.18 26.38
CA VAL A 61 -30.86 -20.10 27.08
C VAL A 61 -29.73 -19.64 26.18
N PHE A 62 -29.74 -18.36 25.82
CA PHE A 62 -28.64 -17.76 25.08
C PHE A 62 -27.39 -17.74 25.97
N ASP A 63 -26.36 -18.47 25.56
CA ASP A 63 -25.06 -18.48 26.21
C ASP A 63 -24.23 -17.29 25.72
N GLN A 64 -24.32 -16.19 26.46
CA GLN A 64 -23.59 -14.95 26.19
C GLN A 64 -22.07 -15.16 26.22
N ASP A 65 -21.56 -16.07 27.06
CA ASP A 65 -20.12 -16.33 27.19
C ASP A 65 -19.60 -17.10 25.97
N ALA A 66 -20.35 -18.11 25.51
CA ALA A 66 -20.04 -18.82 24.27
C ALA A 66 -20.07 -17.89 23.05
N PHE A 67 -21.04 -16.97 22.99
CA PHE A 67 -21.11 -15.96 21.94
C PHE A 67 -19.90 -15.01 21.98
N ASN A 68 -19.56 -14.45 23.14
CA ASN A 68 -18.42 -13.55 23.30
C ASN A 68 -17.09 -14.25 22.94
N ALA A 69 -16.92 -15.51 23.33
CA ALA A 69 -15.76 -16.32 22.96
C ALA A 69 -15.67 -16.53 21.45
N ALA A 70 -16.79 -16.81 20.78
CA ALA A 70 -16.84 -16.97 19.32
C ALA A 70 -16.49 -15.65 18.59
N VAL A 71 -17.01 -14.52 19.07
CA VAL A 71 -16.68 -13.19 18.51
C VAL A 71 -15.19 -12.88 18.68
N ALA A 72 -14.62 -13.15 19.85
CA ALA A 72 -13.19 -12.93 20.10
C ALA A 72 -12.29 -13.81 19.23
N ALA A 73 -12.69 -15.06 19.00
CA ALA A 73 -11.99 -15.98 18.11
C ALA A 73 -12.02 -15.51 16.65
N GLU A 74 -13.19 -15.10 16.14
CA GLU A 74 -13.31 -14.60 14.76
C GLU A 74 -12.59 -13.26 14.58
N ALA A 75 -12.64 -12.37 15.57
CA ALA A 75 -11.88 -11.11 15.56
C ALA A 75 -10.35 -11.38 15.49
N SER A 76 -9.84 -12.34 16.27
CA SER A 76 -8.42 -12.72 16.22
C SER A 76 -8.04 -13.33 14.87
N LYS A 77 -8.93 -14.14 14.28
CA LYS A 77 -8.70 -14.73 12.96
C LYS A 77 -8.68 -13.66 11.87
N LEU A 78 -9.62 -12.72 11.88
CA LEU A 78 -9.65 -11.61 10.93
C LEU A 78 -8.43 -10.70 11.09
N ALA A 79 -7.99 -10.43 12.32
CA ALA A 79 -6.79 -9.67 12.60
C ALA A 79 -5.53 -10.35 12.02
N LYS A 80 -5.39 -11.68 12.18
CA LYS A 80 -4.29 -12.43 11.57
C LYS A 80 -4.34 -12.36 10.04
N GLN A 81 -5.49 -12.59 9.43
CA GLN A 81 -5.64 -12.50 7.98
C GLN A 81 -5.29 -11.11 7.43
N ALA A 82 -5.71 -10.05 8.14
CA ALA A 82 -5.37 -8.68 7.77
C ALA A 82 -3.87 -8.41 7.92
N PHE A 83 -3.24 -8.93 8.98
CA PHE A 83 -1.80 -8.79 9.21
C PHE A 83 -1.00 -9.54 8.14
N ASP A 84 -1.33 -10.81 7.87
CA ASP A 84 -0.68 -11.62 6.84
C ASP A 84 -0.79 -10.95 5.46
N GLY A 85 -1.99 -10.47 5.11
CA GLY A 85 -2.19 -9.74 3.85
C GLY A 85 -1.47 -8.39 3.78
N ALA A 86 -1.18 -7.74 4.91
CA ALA A 86 -0.35 -6.54 4.95
C ALA A 86 1.14 -6.88 4.83
N LEU A 87 1.57 -8.00 5.44
CA LEU A 87 2.94 -8.51 5.34
C LEU A 87 3.28 -8.85 3.88
N ASP A 88 2.40 -9.58 3.19
CA ASP A 88 2.60 -9.96 1.77
C ASP A 88 2.77 -8.73 0.87
N LYS A 89 1.99 -7.66 1.12
CA LYS A 89 2.12 -6.39 0.39
C LYS A 89 3.44 -5.71 0.68
N LEU A 90 3.85 -5.66 1.94
CA LEU A 90 5.12 -5.08 2.34
C LEU A 90 6.31 -5.83 1.70
N GLU A 91 6.26 -7.17 1.67
CA GLU A 91 7.28 -7.98 1.00
C GLU A 91 7.36 -7.69 -0.50
N ALA A 92 6.21 -7.54 -1.16
CA ALA A 92 6.15 -7.15 -2.57
C ALA A 92 6.76 -5.75 -2.82
N GLU A 93 6.40 -4.76 -2.00
CA GLU A 93 6.93 -3.40 -2.08
C GLU A 93 8.45 -3.37 -1.84
N VAL A 94 8.95 -4.10 -0.84
CA VAL A 94 10.39 -4.21 -0.56
C VAL A 94 11.14 -4.81 -1.75
N LYS A 95 10.56 -5.83 -2.39
CA LYS A 95 11.15 -6.46 -3.58
C LYS A 95 11.18 -5.49 -4.76
N GLU A 96 10.11 -4.73 -4.97
CA GLU A 96 10.04 -3.72 -6.03
C GLU A 96 11.07 -2.59 -5.80
N LEU A 97 11.16 -2.07 -4.57
CA LEU A 97 12.15 -1.05 -4.20
C LEU A 97 13.58 -1.56 -4.38
N SER A 98 13.85 -2.81 -3.99
CA SER A 98 15.17 -3.42 -4.17
C SER A 98 15.54 -3.56 -5.66
N ALA A 99 14.58 -3.95 -6.49
CA ALA A 99 14.77 -4.04 -7.93
C ALA A 99 15.02 -2.67 -8.57
N LEU A 100 14.27 -1.65 -8.13
CA LEU A 100 14.45 -0.26 -8.58
C LEU A 100 15.85 0.26 -8.18
N ALA A 101 16.26 0.04 -6.94
CA ALA A 101 17.57 0.48 -6.45
C ALA A 101 18.73 -0.16 -7.23
N GLU A 102 18.67 -1.46 -7.53
CA GLU A 102 19.69 -2.12 -8.34
C GLU A 102 19.70 -1.61 -9.79
N LYS A 103 18.53 -1.30 -10.36
CA LYS A 103 18.43 -0.69 -11.69
C LYS A 103 19.06 0.70 -11.72
N GLU A 104 18.70 1.57 -10.79
CA GLU A 104 19.25 2.93 -10.71
C GLU A 104 20.77 2.92 -10.48
N LYS A 105 21.24 2.03 -9.62
CA LYS A 105 22.67 1.82 -9.39
C LYS A 105 23.40 1.40 -10.67
N ALA A 106 22.83 0.48 -11.45
CA ALA A 106 23.41 0.07 -12.73
C ALA A 106 23.45 1.23 -13.74
N GLU A 107 22.38 2.03 -13.83
CA GLU A 107 22.34 3.21 -14.70
C GLU A 107 23.35 4.27 -14.28
N LEU A 108 23.51 4.52 -12.99
CA LEU A 108 24.51 5.46 -12.46
C LEU A 108 25.94 5.01 -12.75
N LEU A 109 26.23 3.72 -12.59
CA LEU A 109 27.53 3.15 -12.95
C LEU A 109 27.83 3.28 -14.44
N ALA A 110 26.84 3.06 -15.30
CA ALA A 110 26.99 3.26 -16.74
C ALA A 110 27.29 4.71 -17.10
N ARG A 111 26.58 5.67 -16.48
CA ARG A 111 26.84 7.11 -16.67
C ARG A 111 28.22 7.52 -16.16
N LEU A 112 28.65 6.94 -15.03
CA LEU A 112 29.98 7.20 -14.49
C LEU A 112 31.09 6.69 -15.43
N ASP A 113 30.92 5.50 -16.00
CA ASP A 113 31.85 4.95 -16.98
C ASP A 113 31.90 5.80 -18.26
N GLU A 114 30.75 6.23 -18.77
CA GLU A 114 30.66 7.15 -19.92
C GLU A 114 31.37 8.48 -19.64
N ALA A 115 31.10 9.10 -18.49
CA ALA A 115 31.78 10.32 -18.08
C ALA A 115 33.31 10.13 -17.94
N GLY A 116 33.76 8.97 -17.44
CA GLY A 116 35.18 8.61 -17.36
C GLY A 116 35.84 8.49 -18.73
N LYS A 117 35.15 7.92 -19.71
CA LYS A 117 35.62 7.83 -21.11
C LYS A 117 35.73 9.22 -21.74
N LEU A 118 34.71 10.05 -21.59
CA LEU A 118 34.73 11.43 -22.09
C LEU A 118 35.85 12.26 -21.46
N LEU A 119 36.06 12.12 -20.15
CA LEU A 119 37.15 12.81 -19.46
C LEU A 119 38.52 12.37 -19.98
N THR A 120 38.70 11.07 -20.24
CA THR A 120 39.94 10.54 -20.83
C THR A 120 40.19 11.10 -22.23
N ALA A 121 39.15 11.12 -23.07
CA ALA A 121 39.22 11.67 -24.42
C ALA A 121 39.55 13.17 -24.41
N GLU A 122 38.93 13.94 -23.51
CA GLU A 122 39.18 15.38 -23.38
C GLU A 122 40.61 15.67 -22.89
N ARG A 123 41.14 14.84 -21.98
CA ARG A 123 42.54 14.93 -21.54
C ARG A 123 43.53 14.64 -22.67
N GLN A 124 43.24 13.65 -23.52
CA GLN A 124 44.06 13.37 -24.70
C GLN A 124 44.00 14.53 -25.69
N ASN A 125 42.81 15.03 -26.02
CA ASN A 125 42.65 16.18 -26.90
C ASN A 125 43.39 17.41 -26.38
N SER A 126 43.32 17.66 -25.06
CA SER A 126 44.07 18.74 -24.42
C SER A 126 45.58 18.55 -24.55
N ALA A 127 46.10 17.33 -24.36
CA ALA A 127 47.51 17.03 -24.52
C ALA A 127 47.99 17.25 -25.97
N ASP A 128 47.22 16.78 -26.95
CA ASP A 128 47.51 16.96 -28.38
C ASP A 128 47.51 18.44 -28.78
N LEU A 129 46.61 19.23 -28.22
CA LEU A 129 46.56 20.68 -28.43
C LEU A 129 47.77 21.39 -27.83
N VAL A 130 48.21 20.98 -26.64
CA VAL A 130 49.43 21.51 -26.02
C VAL A 130 50.65 21.19 -26.89
N GLU A 131 50.77 19.97 -27.41
CA GLU A 131 51.85 19.60 -28.32
C GLU A 131 51.84 20.43 -29.62
N LYS A 132 50.65 20.63 -30.22
CA LYS A 132 50.53 21.48 -31.41
C LYS A 132 50.91 22.93 -31.13
N LEU A 133 50.56 23.47 -29.96
CA LEU A 133 50.94 24.81 -29.54
C LEU A 133 52.45 24.95 -29.36
N THR A 134 53.10 23.99 -28.70
CA THR A 134 54.57 24.05 -28.50
C THR A 134 55.32 23.95 -29.83
N VAL A 135 54.87 23.13 -30.77
CA VAL A 135 55.44 23.08 -32.13
C VAL A 135 55.25 24.42 -32.84
N ALA A 136 54.04 25.00 -32.80
CA ALA A 136 53.77 26.28 -33.44
C ALA A 136 54.59 27.44 -32.82
N GLU A 137 54.84 27.41 -31.52
CA GLU A 137 55.70 28.37 -30.83
C GLU A 137 57.17 28.23 -31.28
N ALA A 138 57.66 27.00 -31.42
CA ALA A 138 59.00 26.72 -31.93
C ALA A 138 59.16 27.18 -33.39
N ASP A 139 58.18 26.89 -34.24
CA ASP A 139 58.15 27.34 -35.64
C ASP A 139 58.12 28.87 -35.74
N MET A 140 57.32 29.54 -34.90
CA MET A 140 57.27 31.00 -34.86
C MET A 140 58.61 31.59 -34.37
N ALA A 141 59.26 30.97 -33.38
CA ALA A 141 60.57 31.37 -32.91
C ALA A 141 61.64 31.22 -33.99
N ALA A 142 61.62 30.11 -34.74
CA ALA A 142 62.50 29.88 -35.87
C ALA A 142 62.27 30.91 -37.00
N LEU A 143 61.02 31.26 -37.30
CA LEU A 143 60.68 32.26 -38.30
C LEU A 143 61.17 33.67 -37.91
N LYS A 144 61.11 34.02 -36.62
CA LYS A 144 61.63 35.29 -36.09
C LYS A 144 63.16 35.34 -36.07
N ALA A 145 63.82 34.21 -35.88
CA ALA A 145 65.28 34.09 -35.91
C ALA A 145 65.84 33.98 -37.34
N ALA A 146 64.99 33.70 -38.34
CA ALA A 146 65.41 33.67 -39.73
C ALA A 146 65.86 35.07 -40.17
N PRO A 147 67.06 35.22 -40.76
CA PRO A 147 67.50 36.50 -41.29
C PRO A 147 66.52 36.95 -42.38
N ALA A 148 66.16 38.23 -42.38
CA ALA A 148 65.32 38.83 -43.42
C ALA A 148 66.07 38.81 -44.76
N VAL A 149 66.02 37.68 -45.47
CA VAL A 149 66.52 37.58 -46.84
C VAL A 149 65.46 38.23 -47.72
N ILE A 150 65.60 39.54 -47.95
CA ILE A 150 64.98 40.22 -49.08
C ILE A 150 65.69 39.68 -50.34
N ALA A 151 65.31 38.48 -50.76
CA ALA A 151 65.71 37.93 -52.04
C ALA A 151 64.92 38.69 -53.10
N ASN A 152 65.59 39.64 -53.71
CA ASN A 152 65.19 40.27 -54.96
C ASN A 152 65.26 39.20 -56.06
N THR A 153 64.31 38.27 -56.10
CA THR A 153 64.19 37.28 -57.17
C THR A 153 63.57 37.94 -58.40
N PRO A 154 64.23 37.96 -59.57
CA PRO A 154 63.64 38.49 -60.78
C PRO A 154 62.45 37.60 -61.19
N VAL A 155 61.27 38.22 -61.31
CA VAL A 155 60.07 37.56 -61.81
C VAL A 155 60.30 37.20 -63.28
N ALA A 156 60.55 35.92 -63.56
CA ALA A 156 60.55 35.41 -64.93
C ALA A 156 59.13 35.51 -65.49
N LYS A 157 58.96 36.35 -66.51
CA LYS A 157 57.71 36.44 -67.29
C LYS A 157 57.47 35.11 -68.00
N THR A 158 56.56 34.29 -67.49
CA THR A 158 55.97 33.18 -68.23
C THR A 158 54.89 33.73 -69.17
N THR A 159 55.15 33.69 -70.47
CA THR A 159 54.13 33.91 -71.51
C THR A 159 53.15 32.73 -71.51
N VAL A 160 51.88 33.01 -71.22
CA VAL A 160 50.81 32.01 -71.35
C VAL A 160 50.52 31.80 -72.84
N LYS A 161 50.91 30.64 -73.37
CA LYS A 161 50.53 30.22 -74.72
C LYS A 161 49.06 29.83 -74.71
N LYS A 162 48.24 30.67 -75.34
CA LYS A 162 46.82 30.47 -75.64
C LYS A 162 46.62 29.13 -76.37
N GLY A 163 46.20 28.10 -75.65
CA GLY A 163 45.70 26.84 -76.20
C GLY A 163 44.26 27.03 -76.64
N ALA A 164 44.02 26.78 -77.93
CA ALA A 164 42.77 26.99 -78.62
C ALA A 164 41.64 26.06 -78.15
N ALA A 165 40.42 26.57 -78.26
CA ALA A 165 39.16 25.85 -78.12
C ALA A 165 39.00 24.74 -79.17
N THR A 166 38.23 23.71 -78.81
CA THR A 166 37.28 22.94 -79.65
C THR A 166 36.57 21.98 -78.68
N SER A 167 35.29 22.20 -78.37
CA SER A 167 34.09 21.69 -79.07
C SER A 167 33.92 20.18 -78.90
#